data_AF-A0A2T3L800-F1
#
_entry.id   AF-A0A2T3L800-F1
#
_cell.length_a   1.000
_cell.length_b   1.000
_cell.length_c   1.000
_cell.angle_alpha   90.00
_cell.angle_beta   90.00
_cell.angle_gamma   90.00
#
_symmetry.space_group_name_H-M   'P 1'
#
loop_
_entity.id
_entity.type
_entity.pdbx_description
1 polymer ?
#
loop_
_entity_poly.entity_id
_entity_poly.type
_entity_poly.pdbx_seq_one_letter_code
_entity_poly.pdbx_strand_id
1 'polypeptide(L)'
;MKIKQKLLTVNKRLFGFFTTIKQLFPFFKQDVDIEVFRVCATMFCSKFLNMIVMFIPLKLLFVLSGSKNIDFLEQIEMKVGRSTYITTMMMIVIVLYLINTWVQIYKGKLISRQQQRIEKKPYQFNGKALSTRIVIRTYAAYCQIIADVILIVLITALMFILNVHYALYFTAVICVYFIIIEYWVFSNHDTRLLKKLNIDKKQFINALSSIFYLVLFIGIVSVVLSTEIHILLAILILLLVRLVNGALKTFFSSQLIIRQHYLS
;
A
#
# COMPACT_ATOMS: atom_id res chain seq x y z
N MET A 1 10.23 -33.83 -0.37
CA MET A 1 9.35 -33.82 -1.57
C MET A 1 8.10 -32.92 -1.44
N LYS A 2 7.44 -32.82 -0.26
CA LYS A 2 6.19 -32.05 -0.06
C LYS A 2 6.29 -30.51 -0.17
N ILE A 3 7.45 -29.89 0.09
CA ILE A 3 7.60 -28.41 0.09
C ILE A 3 7.74 -27.85 -1.34
N LYS A 4 8.55 -28.49 -2.21
CA LYS A 4 8.70 -28.08 -3.62
C LYS A 4 7.37 -28.12 -4.38
N GLN A 5 6.57 -29.17 -4.20
CA GLN A 5 5.24 -29.26 -4.81
C GLN A 5 4.31 -28.15 -4.30
N LYS A 6 4.33 -27.83 -2.99
CA LYS A 6 3.55 -26.74 -2.42
C LYS A 6 3.94 -25.36 -2.96
N LEU A 7 5.24 -25.10 -3.12
CA LEU A 7 5.75 -23.87 -3.73
C LEU A 7 5.34 -23.73 -5.21
N LEU A 8 5.37 -24.84 -5.96
CA LEU A 8 4.87 -24.86 -7.34
C LEU A 8 3.38 -24.51 -7.42
N THR A 9 2.56 -25.02 -6.50
CA THR A 9 1.12 -24.69 -6.44
C THR A 9 0.86 -23.23 -6.05
N VAL A 10 1.71 -22.64 -5.20
CA VAL A 10 1.67 -21.21 -4.88
C VAL A 10 1.99 -20.37 -6.10
N ASN A 11 3.05 -20.72 -6.83
CA ASN A 11 3.45 -19.99 -8.04
C ASN A 11 2.38 -20.06 -9.14
N LYS A 12 1.78 -21.25 -9.35
CA LYS A 12 0.65 -21.40 -10.29
C LYS A 12 -0.56 -20.52 -9.93
N ARG A 13 -0.88 -20.38 -8.64
CA ARG A 13 -1.99 -19.53 -8.17
C ARG A 13 -1.70 -18.04 -8.35
N LEU A 14 -0.48 -17.61 -8.04
CA LEU A 14 -0.04 -16.24 -8.30
C LEU A 14 -0.09 -15.92 -9.80
N PHE A 15 0.46 -16.80 -10.63
CA PHE A 15 0.45 -16.62 -12.08
C PHE A 15 -0.98 -16.56 -12.65
N GLY A 16 -1.86 -17.46 -12.21
CA GLY A 16 -3.29 -17.42 -12.55
C GLY A 16 -3.95 -16.11 -12.15
N PHE A 17 -3.70 -15.64 -10.92
CA PHE A 17 -4.23 -14.37 -10.44
C PHE A 17 -3.74 -13.15 -11.25
N PHE A 18 -2.45 -13.07 -11.56
CA PHE A 18 -1.91 -11.99 -12.40
C PHE A 18 -2.47 -12.05 -13.82
N THR A 19 -2.72 -13.25 -14.35
CA THR A 19 -3.36 -13.44 -15.65
C THR A 19 -4.80 -12.93 -15.61
N THR A 20 -5.56 -13.23 -14.55
CA THR A 20 -6.92 -12.70 -14.34
C THR A 20 -6.91 -11.18 -14.16
N ILE A 21 -5.95 -10.60 -13.43
CA ILE A 21 -5.79 -9.13 -13.34
C ILE A 21 -5.58 -8.50 -14.72
N LYS A 22 -4.74 -9.13 -15.55
CA LYS A 22 -4.46 -8.65 -16.91
C LYS A 22 -5.71 -8.71 -17.78
N GLN A 23 -6.53 -9.74 -17.64
CA GLN A 23 -7.81 -9.90 -18.35
C GLN A 23 -8.92 -8.96 -17.81
N LEU A 24 -8.88 -8.61 -16.53
CA LEU A 24 -9.80 -7.64 -15.92
C LEU A 24 -9.55 -6.21 -16.42
N PHE A 25 -8.32 -5.89 -16.87
CA PHE A 25 -8.01 -4.56 -17.40
C PHE A 25 -8.84 -4.18 -18.64
N PRO A 26 -8.82 -4.95 -19.75
CA PRO A 26 -9.65 -4.65 -20.91
C PRO A 26 -11.13 -4.72 -20.56
N PHE A 27 -11.57 -5.66 -19.72
CA PHE A 27 -12.97 -5.75 -19.28
C PHE A 27 -13.46 -4.46 -18.60
N PHE A 28 -12.74 -3.95 -17.59
CA PHE A 28 -13.15 -2.73 -16.90
C PHE A 28 -13.01 -1.47 -17.77
N LYS A 29 -12.07 -1.45 -18.71
CA LYS A 29 -11.83 -0.31 -19.60
C LYS A 29 -12.81 -0.27 -20.77
N GLN A 30 -13.12 -1.40 -21.38
CA GLN A 30 -13.88 -1.51 -22.64
C GLN A 30 -15.34 -1.88 -22.41
N ASP A 31 -15.61 -2.87 -21.55
CA ASP A 31 -16.98 -3.38 -21.36
C ASP A 31 -17.75 -2.59 -20.30
N VAL A 32 -17.05 -2.06 -19.29
CA VAL A 32 -17.65 -1.31 -18.17
C VAL A 32 -17.44 0.21 -18.29
N ASP A 33 -16.62 0.66 -19.26
CA ASP A 33 -16.30 2.08 -19.52
C ASP A 33 -15.85 2.88 -18.27
N ILE A 34 -14.98 2.29 -17.46
CA ILE A 34 -14.45 2.94 -16.25
C ILE A 34 -13.12 3.64 -16.58
N GLU A 35 -12.95 4.87 -16.06
CA GLU A 35 -11.69 5.61 -16.08
C GLU A 35 -10.66 5.01 -15.08
N VAL A 36 -10.22 3.77 -15.32
CA VAL A 36 -9.35 2.98 -14.42
C VAL A 36 -8.12 3.78 -13.99
N PHE A 37 -7.41 4.42 -14.93
CA PHE A 37 -6.20 5.20 -14.63
C PHE A 37 -6.47 6.35 -13.66
N ARG A 38 -7.57 7.09 -13.84
CA ARG A 38 -7.89 8.25 -13.00
C ARG A 38 -8.24 7.83 -11.59
N VAL A 39 -8.99 6.73 -11.45
CA VAL A 39 -9.34 6.16 -10.14
C VAL A 39 -8.09 5.65 -9.44
N CYS A 40 -7.24 4.87 -10.13
CA CYS A 40 -5.97 4.38 -9.59
C CYS A 40 -5.03 5.51 -9.15
N ALA A 41 -4.84 6.53 -10.00
CA ALA A 41 -4.00 7.69 -9.69
C ALA A 41 -4.52 8.46 -8.47
N THR A 42 -5.84 8.64 -8.36
CA THR A 42 -6.46 9.30 -7.21
C THR A 42 -6.30 8.47 -5.93
N MET A 43 -6.46 7.14 -6.01
CA MET A 43 -6.24 6.23 -4.88
C MET A 43 -4.78 6.26 -4.40
N PHE A 44 -3.84 6.24 -5.34
CA PHE A 44 -2.41 6.39 -5.07
C PHE A 44 -2.09 7.74 -4.43
N CYS A 45 -2.51 8.84 -5.06
CA CYS A 45 -2.23 10.21 -4.61
C CYS A 45 -2.79 10.47 -3.21
N SER A 46 -3.99 9.98 -2.92
CA SER A 46 -4.59 10.06 -1.59
C SER A 46 -3.76 9.36 -0.52
N LYS A 47 -3.19 8.17 -0.80
CA LYS A 47 -2.33 7.47 0.15
C LYS A 47 -0.99 8.18 0.35
N PHE A 48 -0.41 8.65 -0.75
CA PHE A 48 0.88 9.34 -0.74
C PHE A 48 0.81 10.70 -0.03
N LEU A 49 -0.20 11.52 -0.32
CA LEU A 49 -0.40 12.81 0.37
C LEU A 49 -0.65 12.63 1.86
N ASN A 50 -1.43 11.62 2.25
CA ASN A 50 -1.67 11.31 3.65
C ASN A 50 -0.36 11.00 4.40
N MET A 51 0.63 10.40 3.74
CA MET A 51 1.96 10.15 4.31
C MET A 51 2.75 11.45 4.50
N ILE A 52 2.81 12.29 3.46
CA ILE A 52 3.52 13.57 3.52
C ILE A 52 2.97 14.41 4.68
N VAL A 53 1.64 14.44 4.80
CA VAL A 53 0.94 15.14 5.87
C VAL A 53 1.27 14.59 7.26
N MET A 54 1.54 13.29 7.42
CA MET A 54 2.01 12.73 8.69
C MET A 54 3.51 13.01 8.96
N PHE A 55 4.33 13.15 7.91
CA PHE A 55 5.78 13.35 8.06
C PHE A 55 6.15 14.77 8.48
N ILE A 56 5.49 15.79 7.90
CA ILE A 56 5.91 17.18 8.09
C ILE A 56 5.73 17.66 9.54
N PRO A 57 4.62 17.35 10.25
CA PRO A 57 4.49 17.69 11.67
C PRO A 57 5.58 17.03 12.52
N LEU A 58 5.91 15.76 12.25
CA LEU A 58 7.00 15.07 12.93
C LEU A 58 8.33 15.78 12.70
N LYS A 59 8.65 16.13 11.45
CA LYS A 59 9.85 16.89 11.12
C LYS A 59 9.88 18.24 11.83
N LEU A 60 8.75 18.93 11.90
CA LEU A 60 8.64 20.21 12.60
C LEU A 60 8.96 20.06 14.09
N LEU A 61 8.49 19.00 14.75
CA LEU A 61 8.86 18.69 16.14
C LEU A 61 10.36 18.43 16.32
N PHE A 62 11.02 17.76 15.36
CA PHE A 62 12.48 17.53 15.41
C PHE A 62 13.30 18.81 15.21
N VAL A 63 12.82 19.72 14.36
CA VAL A 63 13.45 21.05 14.21
C VAL A 63 13.26 21.87 15.48
N LEU A 64 12.08 21.81 16.11
CA LEU A 64 11.82 22.49 17.37
C LEU A 64 12.68 21.96 18.51
N SER A 65 12.96 20.66 18.56
CA SER A 65 13.78 20.03 19.61
C SER A 65 15.29 20.25 19.47
N GLY A 66 15.75 20.90 18.38
CA GLY A 66 17.17 21.22 18.17
C GLY A 66 18.06 20.03 17.82
N SER A 67 17.47 18.92 17.39
CA SER A 67 18.24 17.78 16.85
C SER A 67 18.90 18.16 15.53
N LYS A 68 20.13 17.65 15.25
CA LYS A 68 20.87 17.91 14.00
C LYS A 68 19.96 17.77 12.79
N ASN A 69 19.73 18.90 12.12
CA ASN A 69 18.95 18.96 10.89
C ASN A 69 19.73 18.32 9.74
N ILE A 70 19.06 18.04 8.62
CA ILE A 70 19.75 17.69 7.37
C ILE A 70 20.51 18.93 6.91
N ASP A 71 21.79 18.80 6.55
CA ASP A 71 22.71 19.91 6.19
C ASP A 71 22.08 20.93 5.20
N PHE A 72 21.27 20.48 4.24
CA PHE A 72 20.60 21.35 3.27
C PHE A 72 19.57 22.32 3.89
N LEU A 73 18.90 21.91 4.97
CA LEU A 73 17.87 22.71 5.66
C LEU A 73 18.45 23.60 6.75
N GLU A 74 19.55 23.19 7.36
CA GLU A 74 20.30 24.03 8.31
C GLU A 74 20.79 25.32 7.64
N GLN A 75 21.24 25.23 6.39
CA GLN A 75 21.59 26.40 5.58
C GLN A 75 20.42 27.36 5.31
N ILE A 76 19.19 26.83 5.20
CA ILE A 76 17.97 27.64 5.03
C ILE A 76 17.55 28.27 6.37
N GLU A 77 17.63 27.51 7.47
CA GLU A 77 17.35 27.99 8.82
C GLU A 77 18.28 29.14 9.23
N MET A 78 19.58 29.02 8.95
CA MET A 78 20.57 30.07 9.21
C MET A 78 20.31 31.34 8.39
N LYS A 79 19.81 31.22 7.15
CA LYS A 79 19.53 32.38 6.27
C LYS A 79 18.24 33.12 6.61
N VAL A 80 17.20 32.41 7.05
CA VAL A 80 15.82 32.94 7.19
C VAL A 80 15.48 33.30 8.65
N GLY A 81 16.22 32.75 9.61
CA GLY A 81 15.95 32.90 11.04
C GLY A 81 14.92 31.88 11.53
N ARG A 82 15.19 31.29 12.70
CA ARG A 82 14.45 30.16 13.28
C ARG A 82 12.95 30.43 13.43
N SER A 83 12.57 31.63 13.88
CA SER A 83 11.16 32.01 14.06
C SER A 83 10.38 32.03 12.73
N THR A 84 10.95 32.67 11.70
CA THR A 84 10.34 32.78 10.36
C THR A 84 10.25 31.41 9.67
N TYR A 85 11.27 30.56 9.83
CA TYR A 85 11.27 29.19 9.32
C TYR A 85 10.16 28.34 9.94
N ILE A 86 10.01 28.38 11.27
CA ILE A 86 8.97 27.63 11.99
C ILE A 86 7.58 28.09 11.55
N THR A 87 7.34 29.40 11.47
CA THR A 87 6.05 29.97 11.01
C THR A 87 5.72 29.54 9.59
N THR A 88 6.70 29.58 8.68
CA THR A 88 6.52 29.14 7.29
C THR A 88 6.20 27.65 7.21
N MET A 89 6.92 26.81 7.97
CA MET A 89 6.65 25.38 8.04
C MET A 89 5.26 25.07 8.61
N MET A 90 4.80 25.80 9.64
CA MET A 90 3.44 25.65 10.16
C MET A 90 2.38 25.99 9.10
N MET A 91 2.55 27.07 8.35
CA MET A 91 1.64 27.41 7.24
C MET A 91 1.61 26.33 6.15
N ILE A 92 2.78 25.80 5.77
CA ILE A 92 2.88 24.69 4.82
C ILE A 92 2.11 23.46 5.31
N VAL A 93 2.24 23.11 6.61
CA VAL A 93 1.50 21.99 7.20
C VAL A 93 -0.01 22.20 7.08
N ILE A 94 -0.51 23.38 7.44
CA ILE A 94 -1.95 23.69 7.37
C ILE A 94 -2.47 23.54 5.94
N VAL A 95 -1.78 24.12 4.96
CA VAL A 95 -2.15 24.02 3.55
C VAL A 95 -2.16 22.58 3.07
N LEU A 96 -1.15 21.79 3.43
CA LEU A 96 -1.07 20.37 3.04
C LEU A 96 -2.18 19.52 3.67
N TYR A 97 -2.56 19.79 4.93
CA TYR A 97 -3.70 19.13 5.55
C TYR A 97 -5.01 19.44 4.82
N LEU A 98 -5.24 20.69 4.43
CA LEU A 98 -6.41 21.08 3.64
C LEU A 98 -6.43 20.38 2.28
N ILE A 99 -5.30 20.34 1.58
CA ILE A 99 -5.16 19.63 0.30
C ILE A 99 -5.44 18.13 0.47
N ASN A 100 -4.89 17.49 1.51
CA ASN A 100 -5.13 16.06 1.78
C ASN A 100 -6.61 15.77 2.05
N THR A 101 -7.27 16.59 2.89
CA THR A 101 -8.71 16.47 3.13
C THR A 101 -9.52 16.61 1.84
N TRP A 102 -9.17 17.59 1.02
CA TRP A 102 -9.83 17.81 -0.27
C TRP A 102 -9.67 16.63 -1.22
N VAL A 103 -8.46 16.07 -1.32
CA VAL A 103 -8.18 14.87 -2.14
C VAL A 103 -8.93 13.64 -1.62
N GLN A 104 -9.07 13.46 -0.30
CA GLN A 104 -9.85 12.37 0.27
C GLN A 104 -11.34 12.49 -0.07
N ILE A 105 -11.90 13.70 0.00
CA ILE A 105 -13.30 13.96 -0.41
C ILE A 105 -13.45 13.71 -1.91
N TYR A 106 -12.51 14.20 -2.73
CA TYR A 106 -12.54 14.01 -4.18
C TYR A 106 -12.48 12.52 -4.56
N LYS A 107 -11.61 11.74 -3.90
CA LYS A 107 -11.55 10.28 -4.06
C LYS A 107 -12.90 9.63 -3.79
N GLY A 108 -13.55 9.98 -2.69
CA GLY A 108 -14.88 9.48 -2.34
C GLY A 108 -15.91 9.78 -3.42
N LYS A 109 -15.97 11.04 -3.87
CA LYS A 109 -16.87 11.48 -4.95
C LYS A 109 -16.59 10.76 -6.28
N LEU A 110 -15.33 10.56 -6.64
CA LEU A 110 -14.96 9.89 -7.89
C LEU A 110 -15.41 8.42 -7.91
N ILE A 111 -15.20 7.70 -6.80
CA ILE A 111 -15.65 6.31 -6.63
C ILE A 111 -17.18 6.24 -6.73
N SER A 112 -17.91 7.14 -6.07
CA SER A 112 -19.37 7.17 -6.15
C SER A 112 -19.88 7.51 -7.56
N ARG A 113 -19.26 8.46 -8.26
CA ARG A 113 -19.62 8.81 -9.64
C ARG A 113 -19.40 7.65 -10.60
N GLN A 114 -18.28 6.93 -10.47
CA GLN A 114 -17.99 5.76 -11.28
C GLN A 114 -18.95 4.61 -10.97
N GLN A 115 -19.35 4.42 -9.69
CA GLN A 115 -20.40 3.45 -9.34
C GLN A 115 -21.75 3.75 -9.99
N GLN A 116 -22.10 5.01 -10.13
CA GLN A 116 -23.35 5.44 -10.76
C GLN A 116 -23.33 5.31 -12.29
N ARG A 117 -22.16 5.38 -12.92
CA ARG A 117 -21.98 5.20 -14.36
C ARG A 117 -22.05 3.73 -14.81
N ILE A 118 -21.82 2.79 -13.91
CA ILE A 118 -21.90 1.36 -14.23
C ILE A 118 -23.36 1.02 -14.56
N GLU A 119 -23.62 0.68 -15.82
CA GLU A 119 -24.94 0.30 -16.30
C GLU A 119 -25.43 -0.99 -15.64
N LYS A 120 -26.74 -1.08 -15.36
CA LYS A 120 -27.38 -2.29 -14.85
C LYS A 120 -27.59 -3.31 -15.98
N LYS A 121 -26.50 -3.79 -16.56
CA LYS A 121 -26.49 -4.85 -17.58
C LYS A 121 -25.83 -6.12 -17.03
N PRO A 122 -26.23 -7.32 -17.51
CA PRO A 122 -25.51 -8.55 -17.22
C PRO A 122 -24.17 -8.52 -17.96
N TYR A 123 -23.07 -8.50 -17.21
CA TYR A 123 -21.73 -8.52 -17.80
C TYR A 123 -21.27 -9.95 -17.98
N GLN A 124 -20.57 -10.25 -19.07
CA GLN A 124 -19.94 -11.56 -19.25
C GLN A 124 -18.43 -11.44 -19.06
N PHE A 125 -17.86 -12.31 -18.22
CA PHE A 125 -16.40 -12.41 -18.04
C PHE A 125 -16.02 -13.89 -18.07
N ASN A 126 -15.14 -14.28 -18.99
CA ASN A 126 -14.73 -15.67 -19.21
C ASN A 126 -15.91 -16.66 -19.29
N GLY A 127 -16.97 -16.29 -20.02
CA GLY A 127 -18.17 -17.13 -20.22
C GLY A 127 -19.12 -17.23 -19.01
N LYS A 128 -18.84 -16.55 -17.89
CA LYS A 128 -19.75 -16.46 -16.74
C LYS A 128 -20.51 -15.13 -16.74
N ALA A 129 -21.82 -15.18 -16.53
CA ALA A 129 -22.63 -13.99 -16.30
C ALA A 129 -22.38 -13.44 -14.88
N LEU A 130 -21.86 -12.22 -14.79
CA LEU A 130 -21.62 -11.49 -13.56
C LEU A 130 -22.75 -10.48 -13.33
N SER A 131 -23.27 -10.48 -12.11
CA SER A 131 -24.21 -9.44 -11.70
C SER A 131 -23.52 -8.08 -11.56
N THR A 132 -24.23 -7.00 -11.88
CA THR A 132 -23.77 -5.61 -11.71
C THR A 132 -23.27 -5.33 -10.28
N ARG A 133 -23.86 -5.98 -9.27
CA ARG A 133 -23.46 -5.84 -7.86
C ARG A 133 -22.05 -6.36 -7.60
N ILE A 134 -21.64 -7.43 -8.29
CA ILE A 134 -20.29 -8.00 -8.18
C ILE A 134 -19.30 -7.03 -8.85
N VAL A 135 -19.60 -6.54 -10.05
CA VAL A 135 -18.77 -5.58 -10.81
C VAL A 135 -18.53 -4.29 -10.02
N ILE A 136 -19.58 -3.73 -9.41
CA ILE A 136 -19.50 -2.54 -8.54
C ILE A 136 -18.59 -2.76 -7.33
N ARG A 137 -18.57 -3.98 -6.78
CA ARG A 137 -17.75 -4.30 -5.60
C ARG A 137 -16.29 -4.59 -5.98
N THR A 138 -16.07 -5.17 -7.15
CA THR A 138 -14.76 -5.67 -7.59
C THR A 138 -13.96 -4.61 -8.33
N TYR A 139 -14.58 -3.63 -9.00
CA TYR A 139 -13.82 -2.56 -9.70
C TYR A 139 -12.98 -1.74 -8.71
N ALA A 140 -13.52 -1.38 -7.55
CA ALA A 140 -12.81 -0.58 -6.55
C ALA A 140 -11.63 -1.37 -5.97
N ALA A 141 -11.84 -2.67 -5.71
CA ALA A 141 -10.78 -3.59 -5.29
C ALA A 141 -9.70 -3.74 -6.36
N TYR A 142 -10.09 -3.81 -7.64
CA TYR A 142 -9.16 -3.89 -8.76
C TYR A 142 -8.30 -2.63 -8.91
N CYS A 143 -8.93 -1.44 -8.90
CA CYS A 143 -8.20 -0.18 -8.95
C CYS A 143 -7.27 -0.01 -7.75
N GLN A 144 -7.72 -0.45 -6.57
CA GLN A 144 -6.92 -0.42 -5.34
C GLN A 144 -5.68 -1.32 -5.46
N ILE A 145 -5.79 -2.50 -6.06
CA ILE A 145 -4.65 -3.40 -6.29
C ILE A 145 -3.62 -2.76 -7.21
N ILE A 146 -4.04 -2.16 -8.32
CA ILE A 146 -3.11 -1.48 -9.25
C ILE A 146 -2.40 -0.32 -8.53
N ALA A 147 -3.16 0.51 -7.81
CA ALA A 147 -2.59 1.61 -7.03
C ALA A 147 -1.59 1.12 -5.98
N ASP A 148 -1.88 0.02 -5.30
CA ASP A 148 -1.00 -0.58 -4.28
C ASP A 148 0.27 -1.17 -4.89
N VAL A 149 0.19 -1.83 -6.05
CA VAL A 149 1.38 -2.35 -6.74
C VAL A 149 2.30 -1.21 -7.16
N ILE A 150 1.77 -0.15 -7.78
CA ILE A 150 2.55 1.03 -8.17
C ILE A 150 3.23 1.65 -6.95
N LEU A 151 2.49 1.76 -5.84
CA LEU A 151 2.98 2.34 -4.60
C LEU A 151 4.10 1.52 -3.96
N ILE A 152 3.98 0.19 -3.94
CA ILE A 152 5.02 -0.71 -3.44
C ILE A 152 6.28 -0.59 -4.30
N VAL A 153 6.14 -0.60 -5.63
CA VAL A 153 7.28 -0.46 -6.55
C VAL A 153 7.98 0.88 -6.34
N LEU A 154 7.23 1.97 -6.25
CA LEU A 154 7.78 3.31 -6.02
C LEU A 154 8.54 3.38 -4.69
N ILE A 155 7.97 2.86 -3.60
CA ILE A 155 8.64 2.90 -2.30
C ILE A 155 9.88 2.03 -2.29
N THR A 156 9.83 0.83 -2.87
CA THR A 156 11.01 -0.01 -2.99
C THR A 156 12.13 0.72 -3.74
N ALA A 157 11.80 1.41 -4.85
CA ALA A 157 12.77 2.23 -5.58
C ALA A 157 13.34 3.38 -4.72
N LEU A 158 12.48 4.09 -3.97
CA LEU A 158 12.92 5.13 -3.03
C LEU A 158 13.83 4.55 -1.94
N MET A 159 13.55 3.35 -1.41
CA MET A 159 14.40 2.70 -0.42
C MET A 159 15.79 2.41 -0.97
N PHE A 160 15.90 1.96 -2.22
CA PHE A 160 17.20 1.75 -2.88
C PHE A 160 18.02 3.03 -2.98
N ILE A 161 17.37 4.18 -3.18
CA ILE A 161 18.03 5.49 -3.19
C ILE A 161 18.47 5.91 -1.78
N LEU A 162 17.65 5.65 -0.75
CA LEU A 162 17.96 6.07 0.61
C LEU A 162 19.05 5.20 1.27
N ASN A 163 18.93 3.87 1.16
CA ASN A 163 19.88 2.92 1.72
C ASN A 163 19.76 1.55 1.05
N VAL A 164 20.77 1.17 0.27
CA VAL A 164 20.80 -0.09 -0.48
C VAL A 164 20.74 -1.32 0.44
N HIS A 165 21.44 -1.31 1.57
CA HIS A 165 21.45 -2.44 2.51
C HIS A 165 20.07 -2.67 3.13
N TYR A 166 19.41 -1.58 3.56
CA TYR A 166 18.05 -1.68 4.07
C TYR A 166 17.05 -2.07 2.97
N ALA A 167 17.20 -1.56 1.75
CA ALA A 167 16.34 -1.91 0.63
C ALA A 167 16.38 -3.41 0.28
N LEU A 168 17.55 -4.03 0.33
CA LEU A 168 17.70 -5.48 0.13
C LEU A 168 17.00 -6.28 1.23
N TYR A 169 17.22 -5.90 2.49
CA TYR A 169 16.53 -6.50 3.64
C TYR A 169 15.01 -6.36 3.50
N PHE A 170 14.53 -5.15 3.22
CA PHE A 170 13.13 -4.83 3.03
C PHE A 170 12.49 -5.68 1.92
N THR A 171 13.15 -5.77 0.76
CA THR A 171 12.68 -6.57 -0.38
C THR A 171 12.61 -8.05 -0.03
N ALA A 172 13.62 -8.60 0.65
CA ALA A 172 13.63 -9.99 1.09
C ALA A 172 12.48 -10.29 2.06
N VAL A 173 12.26 -9.40 3.03
CA VAL A 173 11.18 -9.53 4.03
C VAL A 173 9.81 -9.47 3.35
N ILE A 174 9.59 -8.53 2.42
CA ILE A 174 8.35 -8.48 1.60
C ILE A 174 8.12 -9.78 0.84
N CYS A 175 9.14 -10.32 0.17
CA CYS A 175 9.01 -11.58 -0.57
C CYS A 175 8.59 -12.74 0.33
N VAL A 176 9.20 -12.85 1.53
CA VAL A 176 8.82 -13.86 2.53
C VAL A 176 7.37 -13.67 2.96
N TYR A 177 6.94 -12.43 3.20
CA TYR A 177 5.57 -12.12 3.59
C TYR A 177 4.54 -12.48 2.51
N PHE A 178 4.83 -12.19 1.25
CA PHE A 178 4.00 -12.63 0.12
C PHE A 178 3.84 -14.16 0.11
N ILE A 179 4.93 -14.91 0.30
CA ILE A 179 4.89 -16.38 0.33
C ILE A 179 4.05 -16.87 1.52
N ILE A 180 4.21 -16.29 2.71
CA ILE A 180 3.46 -16.69 3.90
C ILE A 180 1.96 -16.42 3.72
N ILE A 181 1.58 -15.21 3.27
CA ILE A 181 0.17 -14.88 3.02
C ILE A 181 -0.43 -15.84 1.98
N GLU A 182 0.25 -16.04 0.84
CA GLU A 182 -0.25 -16.90 -0.23
C GLU A 182 -0.39 -18.37 0.23
N TYR A 183 0.52 -18.83 1.09
CA TYR A 183 0.47 -20.18 1.65
C TYR A 183 -0.60 -20.35 2.75
N TRP A 184 -0.82 -19.34 3.62
CA TRP A 184 -1.72 -19.48 4.77
C TRP A 184 -3.15 -19.04 4.49
N VAL A 185 -3.33 -17.95 3.73
CA VAL A 185 -4.65 -17.32 3.48
C VAL A 185 -5.35 -17.93 2.28
N PHE A 186 -4.60 -18.27 1.23
CA PHE A 186 -5.14 -18.72 -0.05
C PHE A 186 -5.02 -20.23 -0.30
N SER A 187 -4.55 -21.02 0.67
CA SER A 187 -4.57 -22.48 0.58
C SER A 187 -5.99 -23.03 0.70
N ASN A 188 -6.35 -23.93 -0.23
CA ASN A 188 -7.69 -24.55 -0.35
C ASN A 188 -8.11 -25.40 0.85
N HIS A 189 -7.23 -25.62 1.81
CA HIS A 189 -7.62 -26.14 3.12
C HIS A 189 -7.64 -24.94 4.04
N ASP A 190 -8.80 -24.61 4.61
CA ASP A 190 -8.84 -23.78 5.82
C ASP A 190 -7.77 -24.32 6.75
N THR A 191 -6.68 -23.57 6.87
CA THR A 191 -5.52 -24.07 7.59
C THR A 191 -6.01 -24.39 8.99
N ARG A 192 -5.56 -25.51 9.57
CA ARG A 192 -5.94 -25.89 10.93
C ARG A 192 -5.78 -24.73 11.93
N LEU A 193 -4.92 -23.75 11.62
CA LEU A 193 -4.76 -22.50 12.36
C LEU A 193 -5.97 -21.54 12.23
N LEU A 194 -6.45 -21.23 11.02
CA LEU A 194 -7.67 -20.42 10.82
C LEU A 194 -8.89 -21.05 11.53
N LYS A 195 -9.03 -22.37 11.43
CA LYS A 195 -10.12 -23.12 12.06
C LYS A 195 -9.97 -23.25 13.59
N LYS A 196 -8.74 -23.32 14.11
CA LYS A 196 -8.44 -23.39 15.55
C LYS A 196 -8.49 -22.02 16.24
N LEU A 197 -8.24 -20.94 15.51
CA LEU A 197 -8.29 -19.57 16.02
C LEU A 197 -9.66 -18.91 15.85
N ASN A 198 -10.55 -19.45 15.01
CA ASN A 198 -11.87 -18.85 14.69
C ASN A 198 -11.78 -17.38 14.22
N ILE A 199 -10.70 -17.05 13.51
CA ILE A 199 -10.40 -15.69 13.04
C ILE A 199 -10.81 -15.56 11.56
N ASP A 200 -11.49 -14.47 11.20
CA ASP A 200 -11.82 -14.17 9.80
C ASP A 200 -10.55 -13.89 8.97
N LYS A 201 -10.55 -14.26 7.68
CA LYS A 201 -9.38 -14.11 6.78
C LYS A 201 -8.87 -12.67 6.74
N LYS A 202 -9.75 -11.68 6.88
CA LYS A 202 -9.38 -10.25 6.99
C LYS A 202 -8.65 -9.91 8.28
N GLN A 203 -9.11 -10.44 9.42
CA GLN A 203 -8.48 -10.23 10.71
C GLN A 203 -7.11 -10.92 10.77
N PHE A 204 -6.98 -12.09 10.14
CA PHE A 204 -5.69 -12.78 10.02
C PHE A 204 -4.68 -11.95 9.21
N ILE A 205 -5.07 -11.37 8.08
CA ILE A 205 -4.20 -10.45 7.30
C ILE A 205 -3.76 -9.26 8.16
N ASN A 206 -4.68 -8.69 8.95
CA ASN A 206 -4.36 -7.57 9.84
C ASN A 206 -3.32 -7.95 10.90
N ALA A 207 -3.52 -9.08 11.57
CA ALA A 207 -2.59 -9.55 12.59
C ALA A 207 -1.21 -9.84 12.00
N LEU A 208 -1.16 -10.55 10.86
CA LEU A 208 0.10 -10.86 10.19
C LEU A 208 0.81 -9.61 9.67
N SER A 209 0.06 -8.62 9.16
CA SER A 209 0.58 -7.31 8.75
C SER A 209 1.20 -6.54 9.92
N SER A 210 0.61 -6.61 11.13
CA SER A 210 1.21 -5.99 12.32
C SER A 210 2.52 -6.68 12.73
N ILE A 211 2.56 -8.02 12.71
CA ILE A 211 3.80 -8.78 13.00
C ILE A 211 4.87 -8.45 11.96
N PHE A 212 4.49 -8.37 10.68
CA PHE A 212 5.38 -8.03 9.59
C PHE A 212 6.00 -6.63 9.75
N TYR A 213 5.18 -5.65 10.13
CA TYR A 213 5.65 -4.30 10.45
C TYR A 213 6.64 -4.30 11.60
N LEU A 214 6.42 -5.10 12.64
CA LEU A 214 7.34 -5.22 13.76
C LEU A 214 8.71 -5.78 13.31
N VAL A 215 8.73 -6.80 12.45
CA VAL A 215 9.97 -7.35 11.89
C VAL A 215 10.73 -6.28 11.10
N LEU A 216 10.02 -5.54 10.23
CA LEU A 216 10.64 -4.44 9.47
C LEU A 216 11.17 -3.34 10.38
N PHE A 217 10.48 -3.03 11.47
CA PHE A 217 10.90 -2.05 12.46
C PHE A 217 12.20 -2.46 13.16
N ILE A 218 12.30 -3.72 13.59
CA ILE A 218 13.55 -4.27 14.18
C ILE A 218 14.71 -4.14 13.18
N GLY A 219 14.46 -4.40 11.90
CA GLY A 219 15.44 -4.19 10.84
C GLY A 219 15.91 -2.72 10.74
N ILE A 220 15.00 -1.75 10.87
CA ILE A 220 15.38 -0.33 10.88
C ILE A 220 16.28 -0.03 12.07
N VAL A 221 15.90 -0.47 13.28
CA VAL A 221 16.69 -0.25 14.50
C VAL A 221 18.10 -0.83 14.34
N SER A 222 18.21 -2.04 13.80
CA SER A 222 19.51 -2.68 13.54
C SER A 222 20.37 -1.87 12.56
N VAL A 223 19.79 -1.34 11.48
CA VAL A 223 20.52 -0.51 10.51
C VAL A 223 20.93 0.82 11.13
N VAL A 224 20.06 1.47 11.90
CA VAL A 224 20.37 2.73 12.59
C VAL A 224 21.55 2.57 13.54
N LEU A 225 21.57 1.49 14.34
CA LEU A 225 22.66 1.19 15.26
C LEU A 225 23.98 0.86 14.54
N SER A 226 23.91 0.29 13.33
CA SER A 226 25.09 -0.17 12.59
C SER A 226 25.69 0.84 11.61
N THR A 227 24.92 1.82 11.13
CA THR A 227 25.35 2.71 10.03
C THR A 227 25.34 4.21 10.38
N GLU A 228 25.24 4.58 11.67
CA GLU A 228 25.22 5.97 12.14
C GLU A 228 24.29 6.89 11.33
N ILE A 229 23.18 6.33 10.85
CA ILE A 229 22.24 7.06 10.01
C ILE A 229 21.56 8.16 10.83
N HIS A 230 21.45 9.36 10.26
CA HIS A 230 20.66 10.44 10.85
C HIS A 230 19.25 9.98 11.20
N ILE A 231 18.79 10.28 12.42
CA ILE A 231 17.48 9.90 12.95
C ILE A 231 16.34 10.28 12.01
N LEU A 232 16.46 11.42 11.31
CA LEU A 232 15.46 11.90 10.36
C LEU A 232 15.32 10.95 9.14
N LEU A 233 16.41 10.36 8.66
CA LEU A 233 16.39 9.36 7.60
C LEU A 233 15.75 8.05 8.10
N ALA A 234 16.02 7.65 9.34
CA ALA A 234 15.38 6.47 9.95
C ALA A 234 13.86 6.62 10.05
N ILE A 235 13.38 7.82 10.43
CA ILE A 235 11.94 8.14 10.50
C ILE A 235 11.31 8.14 9.11
N LEU A 236 12.01 8.67 8.11
CA LEU A 236 11.53 8.63 6.73
C LEU A 236 11.38 7.18 6.25
N ILE A 237 12.37 6.33 6.50
CA ILE A 237 12.31 4.88 6.21
C ILE A 237 11.14 4.23 6.95
N LEU A 238 10.94 4.54 8.23
CA LEU A 238 9.82 4.02 9.02
C LEU A 238 8.45 4.36 8.41
N LEU A 239 8.27 5.60 7.95
CA LEU A 239 7.02 6.03 7.32
C LEU A 239 6.80 5.35 5.97
N LEU A 240 7.86 5.19 5.18
CA LEU A 240 7.79 4.46 3.91
C LEU A 240 7.42 2.99 4.14
N VAL A 241 8.02 2.34 5.15
CA VAL A 241 7.67 0.97 5.59
C VAL A 241 6.21 0.89 6.02
N ARG A 242 5.74 1.83 6.84
CA ARG A 242 4.34 1.90 7.27
C ARG A 242 3.40 1.99 6.07
N LEU A 243 3.79 2.74 5.03
CA LEU A 243 2.98 2.91 3.85
C LEU A 243 2.89 1.66 3.00
N VAL A 244 4.01 0.96 2.81
CA VAL A 244 4.02 -0.36 2.15
C VAL A 244 3.21 -1.36 2.95
N ASN A 245 3.31 -1.39 4.28
CA ASN A 245 2.49 -2.27 5.09
C ASN A 245 0.99 -1.99 4.92
N GLY A 246 0.61 -0.71 4.88
CA GLY A 246 -0.76 -0.29 4.57
C GLY A 246 -1.22 -0.72 3.17
N ALA A 247 -0.34 -0.59 2.16
CA ALA A 247 -0.60 -1.02 0.78
C ALA A 247 -0.73 -2.54 0.66
N LEU A 248 0.13 -3.31 1.33
CA LEU A 248 0.08 -4.77 1.35
C LEU A 248 -1.22 -5.28 1.99
N LYS A 249 -1.63 -4.69 3.11
CA LYS A 249 -2.90 -5.03 3.76
C LYS A 249 -4.09 -4.78 2.85
N THR A 250 -4.15 -3.63 2.16
CA THR A 250 -5.23 -3.33 1.22
C THR A 250 -5.16 -4.19 -0.04
N PHE A 251 -3.96 -4.51 -0.52
CA PHE A 251 -3.73 -5.42 -1.65
C PHE A 251 -4.30 -6.81 -1.34
N PHE A 252 -3.93 -7.43 -0.22
CA PHE A 252 -4.40 -8.78 0.13
C PHE A 252 -5.89 -8.82 0.43
N SER A 253 -6.43 -7.78 1.08
CA SER A 253 -7.87 -7.68 1.32
C SER A 253 -8.66 -7.55 0.01
N SER A 254 -8.15 -6.77 -0.95
CA SER A 254 -8.76 -6.59 -2.26
C SER A 254 -8.62 -7.85 -3.13
N GLN A 255 -7.48 -8.54 -3.03
CA GLN A 255 -7.23 -9.82 -3.69
C GLN A 255 -8.21 -10.89 -3.22
N LEU A 256 -8.53 -10.95 -1.92
CA LEU A 256 -9.57 -11.85 -1.40
C LEU A 256 -10.92 -11.62 -2.09
N ILE A 257 -11.35 -10.36 -2.23
CA ILE A 257 -12.63 -10.01 -2.87
C ILE A 257 -12.65 -10.46 -4.33
N ILE A 258 -11.58 -10.23 -5.08
CA ILE A 258 -11.51 -10.63 -6.50
C ILE A 258 -11.48 -12.15 -6.63
N ARG A 259 -10.68 -12.85 -5.82
CA ARG A 259 -10.57 -14.32 -5.89
C ARG A 259 -11.88 -15.01 -5.53
N GLN A 260 -12.65 -14.47 -4.59
CA GLN A 260 -13.97 -15.00 -4.22
C GLN A 260 -15.01 -14.92 -5.34
N HIS A 261 -14.87 -14.00 -6.29
CA HIS A 261 -15.88 -13.75 -7.32
C HIS A 261 -15.46 -14.19 -8.73
N TYR A 262 -14.16 -14.24 -9.03
CA TYR A 262 -13.66 -14.53 -10.38
C TYR A 262 -12.86 -15.83 -10.50
N LEU A 263 -12.37 -16.39 -9.38
CA LEU A 263 -11.52 -17.57 -9.37
C LEU A 263 -12.15 -18.76 -8.59
N SER A 264 -13.41 -18.62 -8.19
CA SER A 264 -14.26 -19.71 -7.66
C SER A 264 -14.99 -20.45 -8.77
#